data_AF-A0A6J5YCH9-F1
#
_entry.id   AF-A0A6J5YCH9-F1
#
_cell.length_a   1.000
_cell.length_b   1.000
_cell.length_c   1.000
_cell.angle_alpha   90.00
_cell.angle_beta   90.00
_cell.angle_gamma   90.00
#
_symmetry.space_group_name_H-M   'P 1'
#
loop_
_entity.id
_entity.type
_entity.pdbx_description
1 polymer ?
#
loop_
_entity_poly.entity_id
_entity_poly.type
_entity_poly.pdbx_seq_one_letter_code
_entity_poly.pdbx_strand_id
1 'polypeptide(L)'
;MLIETTGGSIVCDPWFLPQFLGSWFVFPRNDRLDPELFAQVCSPDYLYISHIHADHLDEQWLRDHLDKGTTVLLPDFPTGELERTLRNLGFHRFLHTKDREELSLGGSLTIAIHTETSITDGPGGDSALVVSDGTARIVNQNDCRTNDLNALRQHGEVDLHWLQYSGAIWYPMVYEETSERMRELINEKVESQTTRALRYVEAIGARAVVPSAGPPCFLDPDLFGFNLITGDEATIFSDQPRFIDALKQGGHTGILAIPGTCISIENGDLRVEHPMSQKQIEQIFTNKLEYLREYQQDWSSWLAQHRASWSKPTAELLDTIKAWWEPLMRSAPTVCDAIGANCLLRLGDLDIILDFPSREVRVWNDEPFAFSFNIQRELVETVVARRAHDWSNALFLSCRFTAWRQGPFNEYVYNFFKSLSEERMSRTEAEALRKLSPDRGGIADETIVIDGYEMQRTCPHRGADLAVFGEVSGDDLVCTLHGWKFDLATGTCRNADDRALRIRQLEA
;
A
#
# COMPACT_ATOMS: atom_id res chain seq x y z
N MET A 1 -10.70 11.30 -2.87
CA MET A 1 -12.19 11.29 -2.80
C MET A 1 -12.65 12.57 -2.11
N LEU A 2 -13.77 13.18 -2.53
CA LEU A 2 -14.44 14.27 -1.80
C LEU A 2 -15.76 13.73 -1.24
N ILE A 3 -15.99 13.91 0.07
CA ILE A 3 -17.22 13.54 0.76
C ILE A 3 -17.93 14.83 1.15
N GLU A 4 -19.18 14.98 0.75
CA GLU A 4 -20.01 16.14 1.11
C GLU A 4 -21.21 15.68 1.94
N THR A 5 -21.43 16.37 3.06
CA THR A 5 -22.56 16.14 3.95
C THR A 5 -23.17 17.48 4.34
N THR A 6 -24.35 17.46 4.96
CA THR A 6 -24.93 18.68 5.53
C THR A 6 -24.10 19.27 6.68
N GLY A 7 -23.23 18.47 7.31
CA GLY A 7 -22.36 18.89 8.41
C GLY A 7 -20.97 19.37 7.99
N GLY A 8 -20.61 19.25 6.71
CA GLY A 8 -19.30 19.65 6.18
C GLY A 8 -18.75 18.71 5.13
N SER A 9 -17.56 19.06 4.63
CA SER A 9 -16.85 18.38 3.54
C SER A 9 -15.51 17.80 3.98
N ILE A 10 -15.18 16.61 3.48
CA ILE A 10 -13.90 15.92 3.77
C ILE A 10 -13.25 15.53 2.45
N VAL A 11 -12.04 16.03 2.19
CA VAL A 11 -11.19 15.48 1.12
C VAL A 11 -10.28 14.40 1.69
N CYS A 12 -10.26 13.24 1.03
CA CYS A 12 -9.43 12.09 1.40
C CYS A 12 -8.37 11.85 0.33
N ASP A 13 -7.11 11.76 0.74
CA ASP A 13 -5.96 11.35 -0.07
C ASP A 13 -5.91 12.01 -1.46
N PRO A 14 -5.85 13.36 -1.55
CA PRO A 14 -5.85 14.03 -2.85
C PRO A 14 -4.51 13.79 -3.57
N TRP A 15 -4.56 13.00 -4.65
CA TRP A 15 -3.42 12.70 -5.51
C TRP A 15 -3.68 13.16 -6.95
N PHE A 16 -2.78 13.98 -7.50
CA PHE A 16 -2.93 14.58 -8.84
C PHE A 16 -1.64 14.58 -9.67
N LEU A 17 -0.47 14.70 -9.03
CA LEU A 17 0.82 14.77 -9.69
C LEU A 17 1.46 13.38 -9.78
N PRO A 18 2.27 13.10 -10.81
CA PRO A 18 2.88 11.78 -10.94
C PRO A 18 3.84 11.48 -9.79
N GLN A 19 3.77 10.26 -9.25
CA GLN A 19 4.54 9.85 -8.06
C GLN A 19 5.58 8.80 -8.41
N PHE A 20 6.39 8.45 -7.41
CA PHE A 20 7.36 7.35 -7.49
C PHE A 20 8.32 7.49 -8.68
N LEU A 21 9.04 8.62 -8.73
CA LEU A 21 10.01 8.93 -9.80
C LEU A 21 9.34 8.94 -11.19
N GLY A 22 8.13 9.51 -11.28
CA GLY A 22 7.35 9.59 -12.51
C GLY A 22 6.87 8.23 -13.01
N SER A 23 6.70 7.26 -12.11
CA SER A 23 6.22 5.93 -12.47
C SER A 23 4.70 5.86 -12.48
N TRP A 24 4.03 6.41 -11.46
CA TRP A 24 2.60 6.23 -11.27
C TRP A 24 1.85 7.51 -11.63
N PHE A 25 0.77 7.33 -12.37
CA PHE A 25 -0.19 8.36 -12.73
C PHE A 25 -1.58 7.88 -12.31
N VAL A 26 -2.47 8.82 -12.00
CA VAL A 26 -3.85 8.50 -11.62
C VAL A 26 -4.57 7.86 -12.82
N PHE A 27 -5.26 6.75 -12.59
CA PHE A 27 -6.04 6.07 -13.62
C PHE A 27 -7.47 5.75 -13.15
N PRO A 28 -8.50 6.16 -13.91
CA PRO A 28 -8.45 7.08 -15.06
C PRO A 28 -7.94 8.49 -14.69
N ARG A 29 -7.51 9.27 -15.68
CA ARG A 29 -6.89 10.59 -15.45
C ARG A 29 -7.84 11.57 -14.75
N ASN A 30 -7.32 12.31 -13.77
CA ASN A 30 -8.05 13.33 -13.00
C ASN A 30 -7.55 14.77 -13.24
N ASP A 31 -6.55 14.96 -14.10
CA ASP A 31 -6.02 16.28 -14.50
C ASP A 31 -6.97 17.07 -15.42
N ARG A 32 -8.16 16.54 -15.68
CA ARG A 32 -9.24 17.17 -16.47
C ARG A 32 -10.56 17.26 -15.68
N LEU A 33 -10.50 17.25 -14.35
CA LEU A 33 -11.69 17.48 -13.52
C LEU A 33 -12.37 18.80 -13.86
N ASP A 34 -13.69 18.83 -13.67
CA ASP A 34 -14.47 20.05 -13.77
C ASP A 34 -13.90 21.15 -12.85
N PRO A 35 -13.78 22.41 -13.32
CA PRO A 35 -13.19 23.48 -12.51
C PRO A 35 -13.91 23.78 -11.20
N GLU A 36 -15.23 23.64 -11.13
CA GLU A 36 -15.99 23.87 -9.90
C GLU A 36 -15.71 22.75 -8.90
N LEU A 37 -15.73 21.49 -9.36
CA LEU A 37 -15.36 20.35 -8.54
C LEU A 37 -13.91 20.43 -8.06
N PHE A 38 -12.99 20.85 -8.93
CA PHE A 38 -11.58 21.05 -8.56
C PHE A 38 -11.44 22.13 -7.48
N ALA A 39 -12.21 23.23 -7.57
CA ALA A 39 -12.21 24.27 -6.55
C ALA A 39 -12.74 23.75 -5.19
N GLN A 40 -13.79 22.92 -5.19
CA GLN A 40 -14.31 22.28 -3.98
C GLN A 40 -13.28 21.35 -3.34
N VAL A 41 -12.61 20.52 -4.14
CA VAL A 41 -11.50 19.65 -3.68
C VAL A 41 -10.36 20.46 -3.06
N CYS A 42 -10.10 21.67 -3.56
CA CYS A 42 -9.04 22.55 -3.05
C CYS A 42 -9.43 23.31 -1.76
N SER A 43 -10.71 23.41 -1.39
CA SER A 43 -11.17 24.17 -0.22
C SER A 43 -12.21 23.42 0.65
N PRO A 44 -11.89 22.22 1.15
CA PRO A 44 -12.79 21.47 2.02
C PRO A 44 -12.72 21.96 3.47
N ASP A 45 -13.67 21.56 4.30
CA ASP A 45 -13.63 21.82 5.74
C ASP A 45 -12.53 20.98 6.43
N TYR A 46 -12.39 19.74 5.96
CA TYR A 46 -11.50 18.74 6.53
C TYR A 46 -10.61 18.04 5.48
N LEU A 47 -9.37 17.75 5.88
CA LEU A 47 -8.43 16.91 5.14
C LEU A 47 -8.18 15.62 5.92
N TYR A 48 -8.36 14.49 5.27
CA TYR A 48 -7.93 13.19 5.75
C TYR A 48 -6.81 12.65 4.85
N ILE A 49 -5.71 12.23 5.47
CA ILE A 49 -4.62 11.50 4.82
C ILE A 49 -4.50 10.15 5.50
N SER A 50 -4.77 9.07 4.76
CA SER A 50 -4.75 7.70 5.28
C SER A 50 -3.37 7.28 5.72
N HIS A 51 -2.33 7.58 4.93
CA HIS A 51 -0.93 7.37 5.27
C HIS A 51 0.01 8.17 4.37
N ILE A 52 1.31 8.02 4.58
CA ILE A 52 2.36 8.89 4.03
C ILE A 52 2.89 8.49 2.64
N HIS A 53 2.38 7.43 2.00
CA HIS A 53 2.86 7.12 0.66
C HIS A 53 2.46 8.22 -0.32
N ALA A 54 3.31 8.44 -1.33
CA ALA A 54 3.22 9.63 -2.16
C ALA A 54 1.95 9.69 -3.04
N ASP A 55 1.32 8.56 -3.31
CA ASP A 55 0.02 8.44 -4.01
C ASP A 55 -1.20 8.68 -3.09
N HIS A 56 -0.98 8.92 -1.80
CA HIS A 56 -1.99 9.36 -0.84
C HIS A 56 -1.66 10.74 -0.25
N LEU A 57 -0.37 11.04 -0.09
CA LEU A 57 0.18 12.31 0.37
C LEU A 57 0.95 12.99 -0.77
N ASP A 58 0.22 13.57 -1.73
CA ASP A 58 0.81 14.37 -2.81
C ASP A 58 1.30 15.73 -2.25
N GLU A 59 2.49 15.73 -1.63
CA GLU A 59 3.02 16.88 -0.91
C GLU A 59 3.11 18.15 -1.77
N GLN A 60 3.48 18.00 -3.05
CA GLN A 60 3.61 19.14 -3.95
C GLN A 60 2.22 19.70 -4.28
N TRP A 61 1.28 18.84 -4.66
CA TRP A 61 -0.08 19.30 -4.97
C TRP A 61 -0.75 19.94 -3.76
N LEU A 62 -0.62 19.32 -2.59
CA LEU A 62 -1.13 19.83 -1.32
C LEU A 62 -0.55 21.20 -0.98
N ARG A 63 0.76 21.41 -1.19
CA ARG A 63 1.42 22.70 -0.98
C ARG A 63 0.83 23.77 -1.89
N ASP A 64 0.69 23.46 -3.17
CA ASP A 64 0.38 24.44 -4.21
C ASP A 64 -1.12 24.77 -4.31
N HIS A 65 -2.02 23.84 -3.95
CA HIS A 65 -3.45 23.96 -4.25
C HIS A 65 -4.38 23.94 -3.03
N LEU A 66 -4.13 23.10 -2.01
CA LEU A 66 -5.09 22.92 -0.92
C LEU A 66 -5.08 24.13 0.04
N ASP A 67 -6.27 24.58 0.47
CA ASP A 67 -6.40 25.64 1.47
C ASP A 67 -5.72 25.23 2.79
N LYS A 68 -4.79 26.05 3.26
CA LYS A 68 -4.07 25.81 4.52
C LYS A 68 -4.92 26.09 5.75
N GLY A 69 -6.10 26.72 5.58
CA GLY A 69 -7.15 26.85 6.59
C GLY A 69 -7.97 25.59 6.83
N THR A 70 -7.83 24.56 5.99
CA THR A 70 -8.46 23.24 6.14
C THR A 70 -8.05 22.59 7.47
N THR A 71 -8.98 21.96 8.17
CA THR A 71 -8.67 21.22 9.40
C THR A 71 -8.22 19.80 9.08
N VAL A 72 -7.00 19.45 9.45
CA VAL A 72 -6.49 18.09 9.24
C VAL A 72 -7.03 17.15 10.31
N LEU A 73 -7.66 16.06 9.88
CA LEU A 73 -8.03 14.92 10.72
C LEU A 73 -6.82 14.00 10.84
N LEU A 74 -6.17 13.98 12.00
CA LEU A 74 -4.97 13.18 12.23
C LEU A 74 -5.34 11.79 12.77
N PRO A 75 -4.92 10.71 12.08
CA PRO A 75 -4.94 9.36 12.64
C PRO A 75 -4.08 9.27 13.91
N ASP A 76 -4.46 8.37 14.83
CA ASP A 76 -3.71 8.07 16.06
C ASP A 76 -2.47 7.20 15.77
N PHE A 77 -1.54 7.76 15.00
CA PHE A 77 -0.30 7.09 14.64
C PHE A 77 0.75 7.14 15.75
N PRO A 78 1.60 6.10 15.86
CA PRO A 78 2.63 6.03 16.88
C PRO A 78 3.76 7.06 16.70
N THR A 79 3.84 7.74 15.56
CA THR A 79 4.82 8.80 15.28
C THR A 79 4.12 10.08 14.85
N GLY A 80 4.74 11.22 15.19
CA GLY A 80 4.26 12.54 14.73
C GLY A 80 4.73 12.91 13.32
N GLU A 81 5.11 11.94 12.48
CA GLU A 81 5.72 12.20 11.17
C GLU A 81 4.72 12.87 10.22
N LEU A 82 3.51 12.32 10.10
CA LEU A 82 2.47 12.88 9.23
C LEU A 82 2.13 14.33 9.61
N GLU A 83 1.91 14.59 10.91
CA GLU A 83 1.63 15.94 11.40
C GLU A 83 2.79 16.91 11.08
N ARG A 84 4.03 16.49 11.32
CA ARG A 84 5.22 17.31 11.04
C ARG A 84 5.35 17.62 9.55
N THR A 85 5.13 16.63 8.69
CA THR A 85 5.13 16.82 7.23
C THR A 85 4.05 17.82 6.83
N LEU A 86 2.81 17.66 7.28
CA LEU A 86 1.71 18.58 6.96
C LEU A 86 1.96 19.99 7.53
N ARG A 87 2.53 20.14 8.73
CA ARG A 87 2.96 21.45 9.25
C ARG A 87 3.98 22.12 8.34
N ASN A 88 4.95 21.37 7.80
CA ASN A 88 5.93 21.89 6.83
C ASN A 88 5.32 22.25 5.47
N LEU A 89 4.11 21.74 5.16
CA LEU A 89 3.34 22.18 3.99
C LEU A 89 2.51 23.45 4.28
N GLY A 90 2.40 23.88 5.54
CA GLY A 90 1.71 25.10 5.96
C GLY A 90 0.37 24.87 6.68
N PHE A 91 -0.06 23.63 6.89
CA PHE A 91 -1.25 23.34 7.68
C PHE A 91 -1.02 23.69 9.16
N HIS A 92 -2.02 24.29 9.78
CA HIS A 92 -1.91 24.81 11.15
C HIS A 92 -3.09 24.42 12.05
N ARG A 93 -4.15 23.81 11.50
CA ARG A 93 -5.32 23.34 12.22
C ARG A 93 -5.36 21.82 12.17
N PHE A 94 -5.30 21.19 13.34
CA PHE A 94 -5.24 19.74 13.48
C PHE A 94 -6.26 19.30 14.51
N LEU A 95 -6.91 18.19 14.23
CA LEU A 95 -7.82 17.50 15.11
C LEU A 95 -7.29 16.07 15.27
N HIS A 96 -6.82 15.76 16.48
CA HIS A 96 -6.30 14.43 16.81
C HIS A 96 -7.46 13.50 17.11
N THR A 97 -7.50 12.38 16.40
CA THR A 97 -8.43 11.28 16.69
C THR A 97 -7.80 10.29 17.66
N LYS A 98 -8.58 9.31 18.08
CA LYS A 98 -8.09 8.13 18.81
C LYS A 98 -8.52 6.90 18.04
N ASP A 99 -7.67 5.88 18.01
CA ASP A 99 -7.94 4.66 17.25
C ASP A 99 -9.34 4.10 17.57
N ARG A 100 -10.15 3.92 16.52
CA ARG A 100 -11.51 3.33 16.54
C ARG A 100 -12.57 4.10 17.34
N GLU A 101 -12.22 5.18 18.03
CA GLU A 101 -13.18 6.00 18.77
C GLU A 101 -13.94 6.95 17.82
N GLU A 102 -15.27 7.00 17.95
CA GLU A 102 -16.08 7.97 17.22
C GLU A 102 -15.85 9.39 17.74
N LEU A 103 -15.74 10.32 16.81
CA LEU A 103 -15.58 11.74 17.06
C LEU A 103 -16.61 12.54 16.26
N SER A 104 -17.34 13.42 16.93
CA SER A 104 -18.25 14.36 16.27
C SER A 104 -17.48 15.55 15.70
N LEU A 105 -17.75 15.88 14.43
CA LEU A 105 -17.25 17.07 13.74
C LEU A 105 -18.27 18.23 13.76
N GLY A 106 -19.39 18.07 14.48
CA GLY A 106 -20.49 19.01 14.55
C GLY A 106 -21.75 18.54 13.82
N GLY A 107 -22.92 19.01 14.28
CA GLY A 107 -24.22 18.54 13.76
C GLY A 107 -24.38 17.03 13.95
N SER A 108 -24.77 16.33 12.88
CA SER A 108 -24.85 14.87 12.84
C SER A 108 -23.62 14.19 12.22
N LEU A 109 -22.59 14.97 11.83
CA LEU A 109 -21.38 14.43 11.23
C LEU A 109 -20.45 13.84 12.29
N THR A 110 -20.13 12.56 12.10
CA THR A 110 -19.22 11.78 12.93
C THR A 110 -18.21 11.06 12.06
N ILE A 111 -17.01 10.89 12.60
CA ILE A 111 -15.94 10.09 12.00
C ILE A 111 -15.39 9.08 13.01
N ALA A 112 -14.80 8.00 12.52
CA ALA A 112 -13.87 7.16 13.29
C ALA A 112 -12.69 6.80 12.39
N ILE A 113 -11.47 6.91 12.90
CA ILE A 113 -10.25 6.53 12.17
C ILE A 113 -9.67 5.29 12.84
N HIS A 114 -9.47 4.23 12.04
CA HIS A 114 -8.90 2.95 12.48
C HIS A 114 -7.46 2.88 12.00
N THR A 115 -6.50 2.72 12.90
CA THR A 115 -5.07 2.72 12.58
C THR A 115 -4.47 1.32 12.65
N GLU A 116 -3.66 0.99 11.64
CA GLU A 116 -2.78 -0.17 11.62
C GLU A 116 -1.34 0.33 11.76
N THR A 117 -0.59 -0.24 12.70
CA THR A 117 0.69 0.36 13.14
C THR A 117 1.90 -0.56 12.99
N SER A 118 1.69 -1.75 12.41
CA SER A 118 2.77 -2.68 12.10
C SER A 118 3.74 -2.06 11.08
N ILE A 119 5.04 -2.25 11.28
CA ILE A 119 6.09 -1.79 10.34
C ILE A 119 5.85 -2.34 8.93
N THR A 120 5.20 -3.50 8.86
CA THR A 120 4.88 -4.17 7.61
C THR A 120 3.83 -3.46 6.77
N ASP A 121 2.91 -2.77 7.43
CA ASP A 121 1.77 -2.07 6.82
C ASP A 121 2.20 -0.64 6.45
N GLY A 122 3.10 -0.07 7.24
CA GLY A 122 3.83 1.15 6.92
C GLY A 122 4.56 1.60 8.18
N PRO A 123 5.84 2.01 8.13
CA PRO A 123 6.53 2.43 9.35
C PRO A 123 5.86 3.64 10.01
N GLY A 124 5.13 4.46 9.27
CA GLY A 124 4.31 5.56 9.81
C GLY A 124 2.94 5.13 10.35
N GLY A 125 2.48 3.93 10.00
CA GLY A 125 1.10 3.48 10.14
C GLY A 125 0.29 3.66 8.86
N ASP A 126 -0.87 3.02 8.82
CA ASP A 126 -1.89 3.11 7.78
C ASP A 126 -3.28 3.23 8.43
N SER A 127 -4.27 3.79 7.74
CA SER A 127 -5.57 4.00 8.36
C SER A 127 -6.78 3.95 7.42
N ALA A 128 -7.91 3.52 7.98
CA ALA A 128 -9.23 3.52 7.37
C ALA A 128 -10.15 4.55 8.05
N LEU A 129 -11.02 5.18 7.28
CA LEU A 129 -11.95 6.21 7.76
C LEU A 129 -13.40 5.72 7.65
N VAL A 130 -14.13 5.77 8.77
CA VAL A 130 -15.59 5.65 8.79
C VAL A 130 -16.18 7.05 8.90
N VAL A 131 -17.16 7.39 8.07
CA VAL A 131 -17.89 8.66 8.13
C VAL A 131 -19.39 8.37 8.18
N SER A 132 -20.10 9.06 9.06
CA SER A 132 -21.57 9.05 9.08
C SER A 132 -22.12 10.43 9.35
N ASP A 133 -23.16 10.82 8.61
CA ASP A 133 -23.90 12.06 8.82
C ASP A 133 -25.28 11.83 9.48
N GLY A 134 -25.50 10.61 10.01
CA GLY A 134 -26.77 10.17 10.58
C GLY A 134 -27.81 9.69 9.56
N THR A 135 -27.59 9.92 8.26
CA THR A 135 -28.46 9.44 7.18
C THR A 135 -27.81 8.36 6.33
N ALA A 136 -26.49 8.43 6.17
CA ALA A 136 -25.68 7.43 5.48
C ALA A 136 -24.41 7.13 6.28
N ARG A 137 -23.77 6.00 5.97
CA ARG A 137 -22.45 5.66 6.47
C ARG A 137 -21.57 5.13 5.35
N ILE A 138 -20.36 5.64 5.29
CA ILE A 138 -19.34 5.19 4.36
C ILE A 138 -18.12 4.68 5.12
N VAL A 139 -17.50 3.64 4.56
CA VAL A 139 -16.19 3.15 4.99
C VAL A 139 -15.21 3.39 3.85
N ASN A 140 -14.32 4.36 4.04
CA ASN A 140 -13.14 4.54 3.20
C ASN A 140 -11.99 3.72 3.79
N GLN A 141 -11.97 2.43 3.44
CA GLN A 141 -10.87 1.53 3.82
C GLN A 141 -9.59 1.87 3.06
N ASN A 142 -9.72 2.37 1.84
CA ASN A 142 -8.58 2.66 0.97
C ASN A 142 -7.70 1.39 0.84
N ASP A 143 -6.38 1.48 0.96
CA ASP A 143 -5.46 0.33 0.97
C ASP A 143 -5.08 -0.17 2.37
N CYS A 144 -5.71 0.35 3.42
CA CYS A 144 -5.52 -0.09 4.79
C CYS A 144 -5.90 -1.56 4.96
N ARG A 145 -4.92 -2.34 5.45
CA ARG A 145 -5.06 -3.78 5.64
C ARG A 145 -5.40 -4.10 7.08
N THR A 146 -6.62 -3.75 7.49
CA THR A 146 -7.01 -3.97 8.88
C THR A 146 -7.05 -5.45 9.24
N ASN A 147 -6.49 -5.76 10.41
CA ASN A 147 -6.53 -7.09 10.99
C ASN A 147 -7.86 -7.38 11.71
N ASP A 148 -8.71 -6.36 11.92
CA ASP A 148 -9.99 -6.44 12.62
C ASP A 148 -11.13 -5.86 11.78
N LEU A 149 -11.60 -6.64 10.81
CA LEU A 149 -12.67 -6.21 9.91
C LEU A 149 -14.00 -5.92 10.61
N ASN A 150 -14.25 -6.58 11.75
CA ASN A 150 -15.46 -6.36 12.53
C ASN A 150 -15.45 -4.97 13.18
N ALA A 151 -14.28 -4.41 13.52
CA ALA A 151 -14.19 -3.08 14.11
C ALA A 151 -14.78 -2.00 13.20
N LEU A 152 -14.52 -2.05 11.89
CA LEU A 152 -15.11 -1.11 10.93
C LEU A 152 -16.64 -1.24 10.88
N ARG A 153 -17.16 -2.49 10.94
CA ARG A 153 -18.60 -2.78 10.91
C ARG A 153 -19.33 -2.44 12.21
N GLN A 154 -18.63 -2.38 13.35
CA GLN A 154 -19.23 -2.05 14.65
C GLN A 154 -19.84 -0.65 14.71
N HIS A 155 -19.42 0.26 13.81
CA HIS A 155 -20.01 1.58 13.69
C HIS A 155 -21.43 1.58 13.11
N GLY A 156 -21.90 0.48 12.54
CA GLY A 156 -23.27 0.29 12.06
C GLY A 156 -23.35 -0.16 10.60
N GLU A 157 -24.57 -0.13 10.04
CA GLU A 157 -24.76 -0.49 8.63
C GLU A 157 -24.02 0.46 7.70
N VAL A 158 -23.36 -0.10 6.68
CA VAL A 158 -22.51 0.64 5.73
C VAL A 158 -23.21 0.70 4.37
N ASP A 159 -23.34 1.90 3.81
CA ASP A 159 -23.90 2.12 2.49
C ASP A 159 -22.85 1.97 1.38
N LEU A 160 -21.68 2.58 1.58
CA LEU A 160 -20.58 2.54 0.61
C LEU A 160 -19.27 2.07 1.26
N HIS A 161 -18.62 1.11 0.62
CA HIS A 161 -17.29 0.64 1.00
C HIS A 161 -16.30 0.92 -0.13
N TRP A 162 -15.32 1.77 0.14
CA TRP A 162 -14.22 2.10 -0.76
C TRP A 162 -12.98 1.31 -0.33
N LEU A 163 -12.43 0.49 -1.22
CA LEU A 163 -11.30 -0.38 -0.92
C LEU A 163 -10.36 -0.59 -2.10
N GLN A 164 -9.09 -0.86 -1.77
CA GLN A 164 -8.10 -1.38 -2.70
C GLN A 164 -8.42 -2.82 -3.10
N TYR A 165 -8.46 -3.03 -4.41
CA TYR A 165 -8.62 -4.35 -5.02
C TYR A 165 -7.42 -4.75 -5.88
N SER A 166 -6.71 -3.75 -6.43
CA SER A 166 -5.50 -3.90 -7.22
C SER A 166 -4.31 -3.55 -6.34
N GLY A 167 -3.38 -4.48 -6.11
CA GLY A 167 -2.34 -4.23 -5.12
C GLY A 167 -1.31 -3.18 -5.54
N ALA A 168 -0.96 -2.29 -4.61
CA ALA A 168 0.14 -1.32 -4.71
C ALA A 168 1.49 -1.94 -4.33
N ILE A 169 2.09 -2.79 -5.20
CA ILE A 169 3.39 -3.42 -4.93
C ILE A 169 4.14 -3.75 -6.23
N TRP A 170 5.48 -3.84 -6.17
CA TRP A 170 6.34 -4.22 -7.31
C TRP A 170 6.44 -5.73 -7.55
N TYR A 171 6.11 -6.57 -6.55
CA TYR A 171 6.22 -8.02 -6.67
C TYR A 171 5.05 -8.61 -7.48
N PRO A 172 5.29 -9.56 -8.41
CA PRO A 172 6.59 -10.16 -8.77
C PRO A 172 7.31 -9.45 -9.94
N MET A 173 6.70 -8.43 -10.54
CA MET A 173 7.07 -7.83 -11.83
C MET A 173 8.54 -7.42 -11.96
N VAL A 174 9.19 -7.03 -10.86
CA VAL A 174 10.61 -6.61 -10.84
C VAL A 174 11.59 -7.77 -10.62
N TYR A 175 11.12 -8.99 -10.33
CA TYR A 175 12.01 -10.10 -10.01
C TYR A 175 12.53 -10.80 -11.28
N GLU A 176 13.79 -11.23 -11.21
CA GLU A 176 14.42 -12.05 -12.24
C GLU A 176 13.85 -13.48 -12.19
N GLU A 177 12.93 -13.79 -13.09
CA GLU A 177 12.26 -15.09 -13.21
C GLU A 177 12.09 -15.48 -14.68
N THR A 178 11.83 -16.76 -14.95
CA THR A 178 11.44 -17.18 -16.31
C THR A 178 10.06 -16.62 -16.66
N SER A 179 9.77 -16.45 -17.95
CA SER A 179 8.47 -15.95 -18.41
C SER A 179 7.29 -16.82 -17.94
N GLU A 180 7.47 -18.15 -17.88
CA GLU A 180 6.45 -19.05 -17.36
C GLU A 180 6.22 -18.83 -15.86
N ARG A 181 7.31 -18.80 -15.07
CA ARG A 181 7.20 -18.63 -13.61
C ARG A 181 6.66 -17.26 -13.24
N MET A 182 7.07 -16.21 -13.95
CA MET A 182 6.56 -14.86 -13.77
C MET A 182 5.04 -14.82 -13.96
N ARG A 183 4.52 -15.46 -15.01
CA ARG A 183 3.08 -15.52 -15.28
C ARG A 183 2.32 -16.25 -14.16
N GLU A 184 2.86 -17.37 -13.66
CA GLU A 184 2.28 -18.08 -12.51
C GLU A 184 2.21 -17.17 -11.27
N LEU A 185 3.32 -16.53 -10.91
CA LEU A 185 3.40 -15.64 -9.74
C LEU A 185 2.45 -14.45 -9.85
N ILE A 186 2.27 -13.90 -11.06
CA ILE A 186 1.32 -12.81 -11.30
C ILE A 186 -0.10 -13.30 -11.10
N ASN A 187 -0.47 -14.44 -11.68
CA ASN A 187 -1.80 -15.01 -11.54
C ASN A 187 -2.11 -15.29 -10.05
N GLU A 188 -1.20 -15.95 -9.34
CA GLU A 188 -1.30 -16.19 -7.89
C GLU A 188 -1.47 -14.88 -7.12
N LYS A 189 -0.74 -13.83 -7.51
CA LYS A 189 -0.79 -12.54 -6.81
C LYS A 189 -2.11 -11.81 -7.07
N VAL A 190 -2.61 -11.79 -8.30
CA VAL A 190 -3.90 -11.20 -8.67
C VAL A 190 -5.06 -11.93 -7.98
N GLU A 191 -5.01 -13.27 -7.97
CA GLU A 191 -5.98 -14.10 -7.26
C GLU A 191 -5.97 -13.78 -5.76
N SER A 192 -4.80 -13.79 -5.12
CA SER A 192 -4.67 -13.45 -3.69
C SER A 192 -5.19 -12.04 -3.36
N GLN A 193 -4.94 -11.05 -4.21
CA GLN A 193 -5.45 -9.69 -4.02
C GLN A 193 -6.97 -9.62 -4.15
N THR A 194 -7.53 -10.30 -5.16
CA THR A 194 -8.97 -10.37 -5.39
C THR A 194 -9.68 -11.06 -4.23
N THR A 195 -9.18 -12.23 -3.80
CA THR A 195 -9.73 -12.97 -2.66
C THR A 195 -9.69 -12.15 -1.38
N ARG A 196 -8.58 -11.44 -1.10
CA ARG A 196 -8.49 -10.55 0.07
C ARG A 196 -9.53 -9.43 0.00
N ALA A 197 -9.67 -8.77 -1.15
CA ALA A 197 -10.63 -7.69 -1.32
C ALA A 197 -12.07 -8.18 -1.16
N LEU A 198 -12.41 -9.36 -1.69
CA LEU A 198 -13.74 -9.97 -1.48
C LEU A 198 -14.01 -10.30 -0.01
N ARG A 199 -13.02 -10.79 0.75
CA ARG A 199 -13.18 -10.99 2.20
C ARG A 199 -13.49 -9.69 2.95
N TYR A 200 -12.87 -8.57 2.55
CA TYR A 200 -13.23 -7.26 3.11
C TYR A 200 -14.67 -6.87 2.77
N VAL A 201 -15.09 -7.08 1.53
CA VAL A 201 -16.47 -6.81 1.08
C VAL A 201 -17.50 -7.62 1.87
N GLU A 202 -17.24 -8.91 2.05
CA GLU A 202 -18.10 -9.82 2.83
C GLU A 202 -18.19 -9.39 4.30
N ALA A 203 -17.06 -9.05 4.92
CA ALA A 203 -17.01 -8.67 6.33
C ALA A 203 -17.70 -7.31 6.60
N ILE A 204 -17.52 -6.33 5.72
CA ILE A 204 -18.17 -5.02 5.86
C ILE A 204 -19.65 -5.09 5.51
N GLY A 205 -20.04 -5.95 4.56
CA GLY A 205 -21.43 -6.15 4.17
C GLY A 205 -22.11 -4.84 3.75
N ALA A 206 -21.41 -4.02 2.95
CA ALA A 206 -21.94 -2.75 2.47
C ALA A 206 -23.01 -2.95 1.39
N ARG A 207 -23.93 -1.99 1.28
CA ARG A 207 -24.94 -1.97 0.21
C ARG A 207 -24.31 -1.93 -1.18
N ALA A 208 -23.26 -1.14 -1.36
CA ALA A 208 -22.47 -1.12 -2.58
C ALA A 208 -20.98 -0.91 -2.29
N VAL A 209 -20.15 -1.39 -3.22
CA VAL A 209 -18.70 -1.37 -3.14
C VAL A 209 -18.15 -0.50 -4.27
N VAL A 210 -17.20 0.37 -3.95
CA VAL A 210 -16.51 1.22 -4.91
C VAL A 210 -15.04 0.80 -4.97
N PRO A 211 -14.58 0.17 -6.06
CA PRO A 211 -13.16 -0.15 -6.22
C PRO A 211 -12.34 1.15 -6.27
N SER A 212 -11.34 1.29 -5.41
CA SER A 212 -10.50 2.49 -5.29
C SER A 212 -9.03 2.14 -5.01
N ALA A 213 -8.18 3.15 -4.78
CA ALA A 213 -6.78 2.98 -4.37
C ALA A 213 -5.93 2.11 -5.34
N GLY A 214 -6.21 2.21 -6.64
CA GLY A 214 -5.48 1.53 -7.70
C GLY A 214 -6.39 0.99 -8.82
N PRO A 215 -5.77 0.45 -9.90
CA PRO A 215 -4.34 0.56 -10.16
C PRO A 215 -3.97 1.98 -10.63
N PRO A 216 -2.70 2.39 -10.46
CA PRO A 216 -2.15 3.50 -11.23
C PRO A 216 -2.04 3.12 -12.72
N CYS A 217 -1.76 4.10 -13.58
CA CYS A 217 -1.22 3.82 -14.91
C CYS A 217 0.25 4.27 -15.03
N PHE A 218 0.95 3.67 -15.98
CA PHE A 218 2.38 3.88 -16.23
C PHE A 218 2.55 4.57 -17.59
N LEU A 219 2.87 5.86 -17.58
CA LEU A 219 3.04 6.63 -18.82
C LEU A 219 4.50 6.73 -19.27
N ASP A 220 5.45 6.36 -18.42
CA ASP A 220 6.84 6.34 -18.80
C ASP A 220 7.12 5.18 -19.81
N PRO A 221 7.80 5.42 -20.94
CA PRO A 221 8.10 4.38 -21.93
C PRO A 221 8.75 3.11 -21.36
N ASP A 222 9.62 3.23 -20.36
CA ASP A 222 10.33 2.08 -19.76
C ASP A 222 9.41 1.21 -18.90
N LEU A 223 8.28 1.78 -18.46
CA LEU A 223 7.33 1.14 -17.53
C LEU A 223 5.96 0.89 -18.17
N PHE A 224 5.76 1.32 -19.42
CA PHE A 224 4.46 1.26 -20.10
C PHE A 224 3.90 -0.17 -20.20
N GLY A 225 4.77 -1.19 -20.19
CA GLY A 225 4.40 -2.61 -20.19
C GLY A 225 3.72 -3.10 -18.91
N PHE A 226 3.70 -2.31 -17.83
CA PHE A 226 2.97 -2.65 -16.60
C PHE A 226 1.48 -2.29 -16.66
N ASN A 227 1.04 -1.56 -17.68
CA ASN A 227 -0.39 -1.37 -17.92
C ASN A 227 -0.99 -2.65 -18.48
N LEU A 228 -2.04 -3.16 -17.83
CA LEU A 228 -2.86 -4.23 -18.37
C LEU A 228 -3.71 -3.68 -19.53
N ILE A 229 -3.44 -4.07 -20.77
CA ILE A 229 -4.13 -3.53 -21.96
C ILE A 229 -4.84 -4.65 -22.72
N THR A 230 -4.12 -5.70 -23.12
CA THR A 230 -4.72 -6.84 -23.84
C THR A 230 -5.14 -7.95 -22.88
N GLY A 231 -4.56 -7.99 -21.69
CA GLY A 231 -4.79 -9.04 -20.69
C GLY A 231 -3.66 -10.05 -20.59
N ASP A 232 -2.67 -10.00 -21.48
CA ASP A 232 -1.51 -10.90 -21.52
C ASP A 232 -0.26 -10.31 -20.85
N GLU A 233 -0.31 -9.03 -20.48
CA GLU A 233 0.80 -8.33 -19.84
C GLU A 233 1.16 -8.95 -18.50
N ALA A 234 2.46 -9.01 -18.22
CA ALA A 234 2.98 -9.54 -16.97
C ALA A 234 2.84 -8.50 -15.85
N THR A 235 1.60 -8.26 -15.39
CA THR A 235 1.28 -7.24 -14.39
C THR A 235 0.21 -7.69 -13.41
N ILE A 236 0.36 -7.24 -12.16
CA ILE A 236 -0.66 -7.45 -11.10
C ILE A 236 -1.70 -6.34 -11.06
N PHE A 237 -1.48 -5.25 -11.81
CA PHE A 237 -2.32 -4.05 -11.81
C PHE A 237 -3.61 -4.28 -12.59
N SER A 238 -4.55 -5.02 -11.97
CA SER A 238 -5.88 -5.29 -12.53
C SER A 238 -6.78 -4.06 -12.44
N ASP A 239 -7.57 -3.80 -13.48
CA ASP A 239 -8.48 -2.65 -13.56
C ASP A 239 -9.84 -2.89 -12.89
N GLN A 240 -10.58 -1.81 -12.67
CA GLN A 240 -11.85 -1.77 -11.94
C GLN A 240 -12.89 -2.71 -12.54
N PRO A 241 -13.08 -2.80 -13.88
CA PRO A 241 -14.09 -3.70 -14.45
C PRO A 241 -13.88 -5.18 -14.07
N ARG A 242 -12.62 -5.65 -14.00
CA ARG A 242 -12.34 -7.04 -13.61
C ARG A 242 -12.80 -7.33 -12.18
N PHE A 243 -12.59 -6.39 -11.26
CA PHE A 243 -13.04 -6.56 -9.88
C PHE A 243 -14.55 -6.38 -9.72
N ILE A 244 -15.18 -5.51 -10.51
CA ILE A 244 -16.65 -5.40 -10.56
C ILE A 244 -17.29 -6.72 -11.03
N ASP A 245 -16.68 -7.41 -12.00
CA ASP A 245 -17.13 -8.73 -12.41
C ASP A 245 -17.00 -9.75 -11.27
N ALA A 246 -15.91 -9.71 -10.50
CA ALA A 246 -15.73 -10.55 -9.32
C ALA A 246 -16.78 -10.26 -8.22
N LEU A 247 -17.07 -8.98 -7.94
CA LEU A 247 -18.14 -8.57 -7.02
C LEU A 247 -19.48 -9.13 -7.45
N LYS A 248 -19.82 -9.00 -8.75
CA LYS A 248 -21.08 -9.50 -9.31
C LYS A 248 -21.19 -11.03 -9.19
N GLN A 249 -20.10 -11.76 -9.41
CA GLN A 249 -20.07 -13.21 -9.24
C GLN A 249 -20.27 -13.62 -7.77
N GLY A 250 -19.75 -12.83 -6.83
CA GLY A 250 -20.00 -12.98 -5.39
C GLY A 250 -21.38 -12.49 -4.91
N GLY A 251 -22.23 -11.97 -5.80
CA GLY A 251 -23.55 -11.44 -5.43
C GLY A 251 -23.53 -10.05 -4.79
N HIS A 252 -22.42 -9.31 -4.95
CA HIS A 252 -22.25 -7.95 -4.45
C HIS A 252 -22.50 -6.90 -5.53
N THR A 253 -22.89 -5.69 -5.10
CA THR A 253 -23.09 -4.55 -5.99
C THR A 253 -21.80 -3.73 -6.09
N GLY A 254 -21.19 -3.69 -7.28
CA GLY A 254 -20.03 -2.82 -7.57
C GLY A 254 -20.42 -1.55 -8.31
N ILE A 255 -19.80 -0.42 -7.96
CA ILE A 255 -19.94 0.87 -8.66
C ILE A 255 -18.61 1.22 -9.32
N LEU A 256 -18.63 1.43 -10.64
CA LEU A 256 -17.47 1.91 -11.39
C LEU A 256 -17.31 3.42 -11.23
N ALA A 257 -16.55 3.87 -10.24
CA ALA A 257 -16.23 5.28 -10.10
C ALA A 257 -15.04 5.68 -11.00
N ILE A 258 -15.22 6.75 -11.77
CA ILE A 258 -14.14 7.47 -12.47
C ILE A 258 -14.03 8.90 -11.92
N PRO A 259 -12.90 9.62 -12.10
CA PRO A 259 -12.79 11.01 -11.65
C PRO A 259 -13.97 11.86 -12.13
N GLY A 260 -14.64 12.53 -11.19
CA GLY A 260 -15.86 13.31 -11.43
C GLY A 260 -17.18 12.53 -11.30
N THR A 261 -17.15 11.23 -11.00
CA THR A 261 -18.37 10.46 -10.66
C THR A 261 -18.91 10.92 -9.31
N CYS A 262 -20.19 11.26 -9.25
CA CYS A 262 -20.92 11.56 -8.02
C CYS A 262 -21.75 10.36 -7.60
N ILE A 263 -21.68 10.00 -6.31
CA ILE A 263 -22.50 8.95 -5.70
C ILE A 263 -23.27 9.60 -4.55
N SER A 264 -24.58 9.73 -4.68
CA SER A 264 -25.44 10.34 -3.66
C SER A 264 -26.30 9.31 -2.95
N ILE A 265 -26.52 9.52 -1.65
CA ILE A 265 -27.43 8.72 -0.83
C ILE A 265 -28.42 9.69 -0.20
N GLU A 266 -29.67 9.62 -0.63
CA GLU A 266 -30.75 10.50 -0.15
C GLU A 266 -31.98 9.66 0.19
N ASN A 267 -32.50 9.79 1.41
CA ASN A 267 -33.69 9.06 1.87
C ASN A 267 -33.59 7.52 1.68
N GLY A 268 -32.38 6.96 1.74
CA GLY A 268 -32.13 5.54 1.48
C GLY A 268 -32.00 5.17 0.00
N ASP A 269 -32.14 6.11 -0.94
CA ASP A 269 -31.87 5.88 -2.36
C ASP A 269 -30.42 6.20 -2.69
N LEU A 270 -29.72 5.24 -3.31
CA LEU A 270 -28.36 5.41 -3.83
C LEU A 270 -28.44 5.72 -5.32
N ARG A 271 -27.83 6.82 -5.75
CA ARG A 271 -27.77 7.24 -7.16
C ARG A 271 -26.31 7.46 -7.57
N VAL A 272 -26.01 7.12 -8.82
CA VAL A 272 -24.68 7.29 -9.42
C VAL A 272 -24.83 8.15 -10.66
N GLU A 273 -24.09 9.25 -10.70
CA GLU A 273 -24.04 10.18 -11.83
C GLU A 273 -22.60 10.29 -12.33
N HIS A 274 -22.39 9.98 -13.60
CA HIS A 274 -21.07 10.06 -14.22
C HIS A 274 -20.88 11.40 -14.96
N PRO A 275 -19.63 11.91 -15.05
CA PRO A 275 -19.34 13.16 -15.73
C PRO A 275 -19.37 13.05 -17.26
N MET A 276 -19.58 11.84 -17.78
CA MET A 276 -19.60 11.55 -19.21
C MET A 276 -20.54 10.37 -19.51
N SER A 277 -20.85 10.15 -20.78
CA SER A 277 -21.75 9.07 -21.18
C SER A 277 -21.14 7.69 -20.89
N GLN A 278 -22.01 6.70 -20.63
CA GLN A 278 -21.61 5.31 -20.40
C GLN A 278 -20.65 4.77 -21.48
N LYS A 279 -20.88 5.12 -22.75
CA LYS A 279 -20.01 4.73 -23.87
C LYS A 279 -18.58 5.30 -23.73
N GLN A 280 -18.44 6.54 -23.27
CA GLN A 280 -17.11 7.15 -23.07
C GLN A 280 -16.36 6.49 -21.92
N ILE A 281 -17.07 6.11 -20.86
CA ILE A 281 -16.49 5.36 -19.73
C ILE A 281 -15.98 4.00 -20.20
N GLU A 282 -16.81 3.26 -20.93
CA GLU A 282 -16.43 1.96 -21.50
C GLU A 282 -15.21 2.07 -22.41
N GLN A 283 -15.06 3.16 -23.16
CA GLN A 283 -13.92 3.40 -24.04
C GLN A 283 -12.60 3.58 -23.29
N ILE A 284 -12.61 4.07 -22.04
CA ILE A 284 -11.39 4.17 -21.21
C ILE A 284 -10.75 2.78 -21.02
N PHE A 285 -11.57 1.75 -20.84
CA PHE A 285 -11.13 0.39 -20.56
C PHE A 285 -11.03 -0.48 -21.82
N THR A 286 -11.93 -0.31 -22.79
CA THR A 286 -11.96 -1.11 -24.02
C THR A 286 -11.00 -0.60 -25.09
N ASN A 287 -10.71 0.71 -25.12
CA ASN A 287 -9.72 1.33 -26.00
C ASN A 287 -8.53 1.88 -25.20
N LYS A 288 -8.12 1.14 -24.18
CA LYS A 288 -7.16 1.58 -23.17
C LYS A 288 -5.79 1.96 -23.76
N LEU A 289 -5.33 1.29 -24.82
CA LEU A 289 -4.06 1.63 -25.47
C LEU A 289 -4.07 3.06 -26.03
N GLU A 290 -5.09 3.42 -26.81
CA GLU A 290 -5.20 4.75 -27.40
C GLU A 290 -5.33 5.80 -26.30
N TYR A 291 -6.20 5.55 -25.32
CA TYR A 291 -6.36 6.40 -24.14
C TYR A 291 -5.03 6.67 -23.41
N LEU A 292 -4.25 5.63 -23.13
CA LEU A 292 -2.97 5.77 -22.43
C LEU A 292 -1.89 6.43 -23.30
N ARG A 293 -1.92 6.28 -24.62
CA ARG A 293 -0.99 6.94 -25.53
C ARG A 293 -1.26 8.45 -25.63
N GLU A 294 -2.52 8.85 -25.69
CA GLU A 294 -2.89 10.27 -25.58
C GLU A 294 -2.46 10.85 -24.24
N TYR A 295 -2.70 10.11 -23.15
CA TYR A 295 -2.31 10.57 -21.83
C TYR A 295 -0.78 10.68 -21.67
N GLN A 296 -0.03 9.71 -22.18
CA GLN A 296 1.43 9.73 -22.26
C GLN A 296 1.94 10.92 -23.08
N GLN A 297 1.29 11.25 -24.19
CA GLN A 297 1.68 12.40 -25.02
C GLN A 297 1.57 13.71 -24.25
N ASP A 298 0.47 13.91 -23.52
CA ASP A 298 0.24 15.11 -22.69
C ASP A 298 1.33 15.28 -21.61
N TRP A 299 1.82 14.18 -21.03
CA TRP A 299 2.81 14.18 -19.94
C TRP A 299 4.26 13.97 -20.38
N SER A 300 4.51 13.75 -21.68
CA SER A 300 5.84 13.42 -22.21
C SER A 300 6.92 14.46 -21.91
N SER A 301 6.57 15.75 -22.01
CA SER A 301 7.50 16.85 -21.69
C SER A 301 7.85 16.88 -20.21
N TRP A 302 6.86 16.66 -19.33
CA TRP A 302 7.08 16.59 -17.89
C TRP A 302 7.96 15.39 -17.54
N LEU A 303 7.71 14.21 -18.11
CA LEU A 303 8.53 13.01 -17.89
C LEU A 303 10.00 13.23 -18.28
N ALA A 304 10.25 13.86 -19.43
CA ALA A 304 11.60 14.17 -19.88
C ALA A 304 12.31 15.13 -18.91
N GLN A 305 11.62 16.18 -18.44
CA GLN A 305 12.16 17.13 -17.47
C GLN A 305 12.40 16.46 -16.10
N HIS A 306 11.47 15.61 -15.66
CA HIS A 306 11.59 14.87 -14.42
C HIS A 306 12.82 13.95 -14.42
N ARG A 307 13.05 13.20 -15.50
CA ARG A 307 14.26 12.38 -15.67
C ARG A 307 15.53 13.21 -15.68
N ALA A 308 15.52 14.34 -16.38
CA ALA A 308 16.68 15.25 -16.42
C ALA A 308 16.99 15.89 -15.05
N SER A 309 16.02 15.90 -14.12
CA SER A 309 16.17 16.43 -12.76
C SER A 309 16.83 15.46 -11.78
N TRP A 310 16.97 14.18 -12.13
CA TRP A 310 17.60 13.19 -11.26
C TRP A 310 19.06 13.55 -10.99
N SER A 311 19.50 13.28 -9.76
CA SER A 311 20.86 13.55 -9.31
C SER A 311 21.86 12.73 -10.12
N LYS A 312 22.94 13.40 -10.55
CA LYS A 312 24.02 12.76 -11.31
C LYS A 312 24.89 11.89 -10.40
N PRO A 313 25.57 10.86 -10.94
CA PRO A 313 26.57 10.08 -10.22
C PRO A 313 27.62 10.94 -9.51
N THR A 314 27.91 10.62 -8.25
CA THR A 314 28.91 11.29 -7.41
C THR A 314 29.92 10.29 -6.86
N ALA A 315 31.17 10.73 -6.61
CA ALA A 315 32.18 9.88 -5.97
C ALA A 315 31.87 9.58 -4.49
N GLU A 316 31.05 10.42 -3.85
CA GLU A 316 30.76 10.40 -2.41
C GLU A 316 29.58 9.46 -2.04
N LEU A 317 28.93 8.82 -3.02
CA LEU A 317 27.72 8.02 -2.78
C LEU A 317 27.96 6.94 -1.73
N LEU A 318 29.04 6.17 -1.88
CA LEU A 318 29.37 5.09 -0.95
C LEU A 318 29.60 5.63 0.46
N ASP A 319 30.42 6.68 0.61
CA ASP A 319 30.73 7.26 1.91
C ASP A 319 29.49 7.84 2.58
N THR A 320 28.59 8.45 1.78
CA THR A 320 27.30 8.97 2.25
C THR A 320 26.38 7.86 2.76
N ILE A 321 26.33 6.73 2.06
CA ILE A 321 25.56 5.55 2.47
C ILE A 321 26.18 4.91 3.72
N LYS A 322 27.51 4.71 3.76
CA LYS A 322 28.22 4.14 4.92
C LYS A 322 27.96 4.95 6.19
N ALA A 323 28.16 6.26 6.12
CA ALA A 323 27.97 7.17 7.25
C ALA A 323 26.51 7.16 7.77
N TRP A 324 25.55 6.83 6.91
CA TRP A 324 24.14 6.82 7.24
C TRP A 324 23.66 5.44 7.72
N TRP A 325 23.99 4.38 7.02
CA TRP A 325 23.38 3.06 7.22
C TRP A 325 24.11 2.19 8.22
N GLU A 326 25.44 2.25 8.30
CA GLU A 326 26.17 1.42 9.26
C GLU A 326 25.79 1.73 10.73
N PRO A 327 25.55 2.99 11.15
CA PRO A 327 24.99 3.27 12.48
C PRO A 327 23.62 2.62 12.70
N LEU A 328 22.74 2.63 11.69
CA LEU A 328 21.41 2.01 11.77
C LEU A 328 21.50 0.48 11.85
N MET A 329 22.41 -0.14 11.09
CA MET A 329 22.66 -1.57 11.17
C MET A 329 23.18 -1.97 12.55
N ARG A 330 24.07 -1.16 13.14
CA ARG A 330 24.59 -1.38 14.51
C ARG A 330 23.51 -1.21 15.59
N SER A 331 22.55 -0.31 15.39
CA SER A 331 21.45 -0.11 16.36
C SER A 331 20.31 -1.12 16.22
N ALA A 332 20.25 -1.88 15.12
CA ALA A 332 19.23 -2.90 14.87
C ALA A 332 19.83 -4.31 14.66
N PRO A 333 20.46 -4.90 15.71
CA PRO A 333 21.09 -6.21 15.60
C PRO A 333 20.10 -7.31 15.24
N THR A 334 18.88 -7.30 15.78
CA THR A 334 17.87 -8.33 15.51
C THR A 334 17.41 -8.31 14.06
N VAL A 335 17.20 -7.11 13.50
CA VAL A 335 16.88 -6.95 12.07
C VAL A 335 18.02 -7.47 11.20
N CYS A 336 19.27 -7.11 11.51
CA CYS A 336 20.43 -7.56 10.74
C CYS A 336 20.62 -9.07 10.81
N ASP A 337 20.46 -9.67 11.99
CA ASP A 337 20.57 -11.11 12.20
C ASP A 337 19.45 -11.88 11.48
N ALA A 338 18.24 -11.32 11.46
CA ALA A 338 17.10 -11.89 10.73
C ALA A 338 17.22 -11.76 9.20
N ILE A 339 17.98 -10.78 8.71
CA ILE A 339 18.40 -10.74 7.29
C ILE A 339 19.46 -11.80 7.02
N GLY A 340 20.46 -11.91 7.89
CA GLY A 340 21.41 -13.04 7.98
C GLY A 340 22.37 -13.22 6.80
N ALA A 341 22.31 -12.38 5.77
CA ALA A 341 23.09 -12.52 4.55
C ALA A 341 23.41 -11.18 3.89
N ASN A 342 24.33 -11.18 2.92
CA ASN A 342 24.68 -9.97 2.18
C ASN A 342 23.59 -9.59 1.17
N CYS A 343 23.40 -8.29 0.99
CA CYS A 343 22.53 -7.69 -0.03
C CYS A 343 23.36 -6.81 -0.98
N LEU A 344 23.31 -7.11 -2.27
CA LEU A 344 24.04 -6.40 -3.31
C LEU A 344 23.17 -5.33 -3.98
N LEU A 345 23.64 -4.08 -4.03
CA LEU A 345 23.09 -3.05 -4.90
C LEU A 345 23.99 -2.93 -6.13
N ARG A 346 23.48 -3.30 -7.31
CA ARG A 346 24.17 -3.13 -8.58
C ARG A 346 23.77 -1.80 -9.21
N LEU A 347 24.72 -0.88 -9.33
CA LEU A 347 24.46 0.50 -9.80
C LEU A 347 25.17 0.82 -11.13
N GLY A 348 25.70 -0.20 -11.80
CA GLY A 348 26.42 -0.06 -13.06
C GLY A 348 27.94 0.03 -12.83
N ASP A 349 28.47 1.22 -12.62
CA ASP A 349 29.91 1.45 -12.41
C ASP A 349 30.34 1.44 -10.94
N LEU A 350 29.38 1.29 -10.01
CA LEU A 350 29.62 1.18 -8.57
C LEU A 350 28.66 0.15 -7.97
N ASP A 351 29.15 -1.04 -7.69
CA ASP A 351 28.39 -2.05 -6.97
C ASP A 351 28.70 -1.99 -5.47
N ILE A 352 27.65 -1.94 -4.65
CA ILE A 352 27.73 -1.76 -3.19
C ILE A 352 27.16 -3.00 -2.51
N ILE A 353 27.93 -3.59 -1.60
CA ILE A 353 27.49 -4.71 -0.77
C ILE A 353 27.12 -4.19 0.63
N LEU A 354 25.92 -4.57 1.10
CA LEU A 354 25.49 -4.43 2.48
C LEU A 354 25.73 -5.76 3.18
N ASP A 355 26.72 -5.78 4.06
CA ASP A 355 27.08 -6.95 4.87
C ASP A 355 26.34 -6.86 6.21
N PHE A 356 25.11 -7.37 6.23
CA PHE A 356 24.28 -7.39 7.44
C PHE A 356 24.93 -8.15 8.61
N PRO A 357 25.56 -9.34 8.40
CA PRO A 357 26.28 -10.03 9.46
C PRO A 357 27.39 -9.18 10.11
N SER A 358 28.14 -8.40 9.32
CA SER A 358 29.23 -7.57 9.84
C SER A 358 28.80 -6.15 10.21
N ARG A 359 27.58 -5.73 9.81
CA ARG A 359 27.06 -4.36 9.91
C ARG A 359 27.92 -3.34 9.17
N GLU A 360 28.39 -3.72 7.98
CA GLU A 360 29.28 -2.90 7.15
C GLU A 360 28.70 -2.66 5.75
N VAL A 361 29.04 -1.53 5.16
CA VAL A 361 28.76 -1.22 3.76
C VAL A 361 30.07 -0.95 3.02
N ARG A 362 30.27 -1.56 1.85
CA ARG A 362 31.52 -1.41 1.08
C ARG A 362 31.31 -1.64 -0.41
N VAL A 363 32.35 -1.37 -1.21
CA VAL A 363 32.38 -1.78 -2.62
C VAL A 363 32.32 -3.30 -2.68
N TRP A 364 31.47 -3.82 -3.55
CA TRP A 364 31.40 -5.26 -3.80
C TRP A 364 32.67 -5.76 -4.49
N ASN A 365 33.23 -6.84 -3.96
CA ASN A 365 34.46 -7.48 -4.41
C ASN A 365 34.22 -9.00 -4.51
N ASP A 366 33.23 -9.36 -5.34
CA ASP A 366 32.84 -10.74 -5.65
C ASP A 366 32.42 -11.58 -4.42
N GLU A 367 31.98 -10.94 -3.32
CA GLU A 367 31.46 -11.67 -2.17
C GLU A 367 30.12 -12.35 -2.49
N PRO A 368 29.82 -13.51 -1.86
CA PRO A 368 28.51 -14.13 -1.96
C PRO A 368 27.42 -13.23 -1.37
N PHE A 369 26.24 -13.26 -1.98
CA PHE A 369 25.04 -12.54 -1.53
C PHE A 369 23.79 -13.40 -1.70
N ALA A 370 22.79 -13.15 -0.87
CA ALA A 370 21.48 -13.81 -0.95
C ALA A 370 20.42 -12.89 -1.54
N PHE A 371 20.69 -11.59 -1.66
CA PHE A 371 19.75 -10.61 -2.21
C PHE A 371 20.51 -9.69 -3.16
N SER A 372 19.88 -9.30 -4.27
CA SER A 372 20.42 -8.24 -5.11
C SER A 372 19.34 -7.36 -5.72
N PHE A 373 19.65 -6.08 -5.87
CA PHE A 373 18.84 -5.09 -6.56
C PHE A 373 19.69 -4.45 -7.66
N ASN A 374 19.23 -4.48 -8.90
CA ASN A 374 19.83 -3.74 -10.01
C ASN A 374 19.05 -2.45 -10.22
N ILE A 375 19.69 -1.31 -9.98
CA ILE A 375 19.05 -0.01 -9.90
C ILE A 375 19.91 1.00 -10.66
N GLN A 376 19.29 1.83 -11.48
CA GLN A 376 19.98 2.94 -12.13
C GLN A 376 20.62 3.87 -11.08
N ARG A 377 21.91 4.19 -11.24
CA ARG A 377 22.69 5.00 -10.29
C ARG A 377 22.04 6.34 -9.96
N GLU A 378 21.54 7.06 -10.96
CA GLU A 378 20.90 8.36 -10.76
C GLU A 378 19.69 8.30 -9.82
N LEU A 379 18.96 7.18 -9.80
CA LEU A 379 17.83 7.01 -8.89
C LEU A 379 18.30 6.89 -7.44
N VAL A 380 19.36 6.10 -7.21
CA VAL A 380 19.97 5.94 -5.89
C VAL A 380 20.58 7.27 -5.41
N GLU A 381 21.32 7.97 -6.27
CA GLU A 381 21.84 9.31 -5.99
C GLU A 381 20.71 10.27 -5.61
N THR A 382 19.59 10.23 -6.34
CA THR A 382 18.44 11.10 -6.09
C THR A 382 17.81 10.85 -4.72
N VAL A 383 17.56 9.59 -4.35
CA VAL A 383 16.95 9.27 -3.05
C VAL A 383 17.90 9.47 -1.87
N VAL A 384 19.21 9.25 -2.08
CA VAL A 384 20.25 9.55 -1.07
C VAL A 384 20.41 11.06 -0.87
N ALA A 385 20.45 11.84 -1.94
CA ALA A 385 20.54 13.31 -1.88
C ALA A 385 19.35 13.93 -1.15
N ARG A 386 18.16 13.34 -1.28
CA ARG A 386 16.94 13.74 -0.55
C ARG A 386 16.90 13.24 0.89
N ARG A 387 17.86 12.41 1.32
CA ARG A 387 17.84 11.69 2.61
C ARG A 387 16.52 10.95 2.83
N ALA A 388 16.01 10.29 1.79
CA ALA A 388 14.74 9.58 1.85
C ALA A 388 14.83 8.39 2.80
N HIS A 389 14.19 8.49 3.97
CA HIS A 389 14.23 7.47 5.02
C HIS A 389 13.36 6.23 4.75
N ASP A 390 12.56 6.27 3.67
CA ASP A 390 11.72 5.16 3.22
C ASP A 390 11.96 4.88 1.74
N TRP A 391 12.76 3.87 1.44
CA TRP A 391 13.04 3.49 0.06
C TRP A 391 11.92 2.68 -0.58
N SER A 392 10.98 2.10 0.20
CA SER A 392 9.79 1.52 -0.42
C SER A 392 8.97 2.62 -1.09
N ASN A 393 8.75 3.73 -0.37
CA ASN A 393 8.07 4.90 -0.88
C ASN A 393 8.91 5.65 -1.94
N ALA A 394 10.18 5.92 -1.68
CA ALA A 394 10.97 6.81 -2.53
C ALA A 394 11.54 6.14 -3.79
N LEU A 395 11.64 4.80 -3.82
CA LEU A 395 12.33 4.06 -4.87
C LEU A 395 11.59 2.80 -5.33
N PHE A 396 11.26 1.86 -4.46
CA PHE A 396 10.77 0.54 -4.91
C PHE A 396 9.35 0.58 -5.49
N LEU A 397 8.46 1.44 -5.01
CA LEU A 397 7.14 1.63 -5.66
C LEU A 397 7.25 2.19 -7.09
N SER A 398 8.40 2.74 -7.49
CA SER A 398 8.62 3.16 -8.89
C SER A 398 8.74 2.00 -9.88
N CYS A 399 8.95 0.77 -9.39
CA CYS A 399 9.26 -0.39 -10.23
C CYS A 399 10.47 -0.19 -11.18
N ARG A 400 11.33 0.82 -10.97
CA ARG A 400 12.51 1.13 -11.80
C ARG A 400 13.77 0.36 -11.37
N PHE A 401 13.60 -0.91 -11.05
CA PHE A 401 14.69 -1.79 -10.63
C PHE A 401 14.37 -3.24 -10.98
N THR A 402 15.39 -4.09 -11.04
CA THR A 402 15.20 -5.54 -10.97
C THR A 402 15.72 -6.08 -9.65
N ALA A 403 15.14 -7.19 -9.19
CA ALA A 403 15.51 -7.85 -7.95
C ALA A 403 15.77 -9.33 -8.17
N TRP A 404 16.69 -9.87 -7.39
CA TRP A 404 16.94 -11.30 -7.29
C TRP A 404 17.12 -11.67 -5.82
N ARG A 405 16.73 -12.89 -5.47
CA ARG A 405 16.96 -13.44 -4.13
C ARG A 405 17.25 -14.94 -4.18
N GLN A 406 18.07 -15.37 -3.25
CA GLN A 406 18.26 -16.77 -2.89
C GLN A 406 17.19 -17.16 -1.87
N GLY A 407 16.38 -18.17 -2.20
CA GLY A 407 15.38 -18.68 -1.28
C GLY A 407 14.10 -17.82 -1.20
N PRO A 408 13.31 -17.99 -0.14
CA PRO A 408 12.01 -17.35 -0.03
C PRO A 408 12.10 -15.87 0.36
N PHE A 409 10.94 -15.24 0.49
CA PHE A 409 10.83 -13.84 0.86
C PHE A 409 11.36 -13.59 2.28
N ASN A 410 12.28 -12.63 2.42
CA ASN A 410 12.75 -12.11 3.71
C ASN A 410 12.16 -10.70 3.94
N GLU A 411 11.25 -10.57 4.91
CA GLU A 411 10.60 -9.28 5.16
C GLU A 411 11.53 -8.22 5.78
N TYR A 412 12.57 -8.66 6.49
CA TYR A 412 13.47 -7.77 7.21
C TYR A 412 14.34 -6.94 6.27
N VAL A 413 14.69 -7.48 5.08
CA VAL A 413 15.38 -6.71 4.02
C VAL A 413 14.58 -5.46 3.67
N TYR A 414 13.27 -5.62 3.45
CA TYR A 414 12.40 -4.50 3.10
C TYR A 414 12.10 -3.62 4.31
N ASN A 415 11.93 -4.19 5.51
CA ASN A 415 11.74 -3.40 6.73
C ASN A 415 12.96 -2.49 7.00
N PHE A 416 14.18 -2.96 6.73
CA PHE A 416 15.39 -2.14 6.78
C PHE A 416 15.30 -0.96 5.81
N PHE A 417 15.03 -1.21 4.53
CA PHE A 417 14.92 -0.15 3.51
C PHE A 417 13.74 0.83 3.74
N LYS A 418 12.71 0.43 4.48
CA LYS A 418 11.59 1.31 4.89
C LYS A 418 11.94 2.21 6.09
N SER A 419 13.04 1.93 6.79
CA SER A 419 13.30 2.43 8.14
C SER A 419 14.63 3.15 8.29
N LEU A 420 15.10 3.85 7.25
CA LEU A 420 16.42 4.46 7.18
C LEU A 420 16.53 5.78 8.00
N SER A 421 15.91 5.83 9.17
CA SER A 421 16.07 6.88 10.18
C SER A 421 16.16 6.26 11.58
N GLU A 422 16.75 6.96 12.55
CA GLU A 422 16.86 6.45 13.92
C GLU A 422 15.50 6.13 14.54
N GLU A 423 14.51 7.02 14.37
CA GLU A 423 13.14 6.86 14.86
C GLU A 423 12.48 5.60 14.29
N ARG A 424 12.56 5.40 12.97
CA ARG A 424 11.95 4.23 12.31
C ARG A 424 12.71 2.95 12.60
N MET A 425 14.05 2.97 12.53
CA MET A 425 14.87 1.78 12.77
C MET A 425 14.68 1.25 14.20
N SER A 426 14.56 2.14 15.18
CA SER A 426 14.30 1.74 16.57
C SER A 426 12.97 1.00 16.72
N ARG A 427 11.92 1.44 16.02
CA ARG A 427 10.63 0.71 16.01
C ARG A 427 10.72 -0.61 15.26
N THR A 428 11.42 -0.64 14.14
CA THR A 428 11.64 -1.86 13.35
C THR A 428 12.41 -2.92 14.13
N GLU A 429 13.44 -2.53 14.88
CA GLU A 429 14.16 -3.41 15.80
C GLU A 429 13.25 -3.91 16.92
N ALA A 430 12.46 -3.03 17.55
CA ALA A 430 11.53 -3.41 18.61
C ALA A 430 10.46 -4.40 18.12
N GLU A 431 9.93 -4.21 16.91
CA GLU A 431 8.99 -5.15 16.30
C GLU A 431 9.66 -6.49 15.99
N ALA A 432 10.85 -6.49 15.39
CA ALA A 432 11.60 -7.70 15.09
C ALA A 432 11.88 -8.51 16.36
N LEU A 433 12.31 -7.85 17.44
CA LEU A 433 12.49 -8.45 18.77
C LEU A 433 11.21 -9.10 19.29
N ARG A 434 10.08 -8.37 19.26
CA ARG A 434 8.78 -8.89 19.72
C ARG A 434 8.35 -10.12 18.91
N LYS A 435 8.52 -10.05 17.59
CA LYS A 435 8.11 -11.08 16.64
C LYS A 435 8.96 -12.37 16.76
N LEU A 436 10.27 -12.23 16.97
CA LEU A 436 11.21 -13.36 17.09
C LEU A 436 11.35 -13.89 18.52
N SER A 437 10.79 -13.21 19.52
CA SER A 437 10.72 -13.65 20.92
C SER A 437 9.28 -13.57 21.46
N PRO A 438 8.34 -14.39 20.95
CA PRO A 438 6.91 -14.29 21.25
C PRO A 438 6.53 -14.58 22.72
N ASP A 439 7.40 -15.23 23.51
CA ASP A 439 7.18 -15.55 24.93
C ASP A 439 7.08 -14.32 25.87
N ARG A 440 7.13 -13.09 25.34
CA ARG A 440 7.06 -11.84 26.11
C ARG A 440 5.78 -11.01 25.94
N GLY A 441 4.73 -11.46 25.23
CA GLY A 441 3.51 -10.64 25.13
C GLY A 441 2.30 -11.21 24.37
N GLY A 442 1.47 -12.01 25.05
CA GLY A 442 0.09 -11.61 25.37
C GLY A 442 -1.10 -12.09 24.52
N ILE A 443 -0.96 -12.43 23.23
CA ILE A 443 -2.14 -12.84 22.39
C ILE A 443 -1.92 -14.19 21.69
N ALA A 444 -0.70 -14.73 21.70
CA ALA A 444 -0.35 -15.96 20.98
C ALA A 444 -1.09 -17.22 21.47
N ASP A 445 -1.81 -17.20 22.59
CA ASP A 445 -2.36 -18.42 23.20
C ASP A 445 -3.80 -18.76 22.78
N GLU A 446 -4.48 -17.92 21.99
CA GLU A 446 -5.79 -18.25 21.47
C GLU A 446 -5.71 -19.22 20.28
N THR A 447 -6.58 -20.24 20.28
CA THR A 447 -6.71 -21.23 19.21
C THR A 447 -8.09 -21.15 18.55
N ILE A 448 -8.15 -21.50 17.27
CA ILE A 448 -9.36 -21.55 16.43
C ILE A 448 -9.43 -22.89 15.71
N VAL A 449 -10.59 -23.22 15.15
CA VAL A 449 -10.81 -24.42 14.34
C VAL A 449 -11.23 -24.03 12.92
N ILE A 450 -10.52 -24.53 11.92
CA ILE A 450 -10.83 -24.36 10.50
C ILE A 450 -10.78 -25.74 9.84
N ASP A 451 -11.87 -26.15 9.19
CA ASP A 451 -11.97 -27.40 8.41
C ASP A 451 -11.39 -28.65 9.09
N GLY A 452 -11.64 -28.80 10.40
CA GLY A 452 -11.21 -29.96 11.19
C GLY A 452 -9.78 -29.87 11.75
N TYR A 453 -9.11 -28.72 11.62
CA TYR A 453 -7.80 -28.46 12.21
C TYR A 453 -7.90 -27.40 13.30
N GLU A 454 -7.32 -27.67 14.47
CA GLU A 454 -7.13 -26.66 15.51
C GLU A 454 -5.77 -26.00 15.32
N MET A 455 -5.73 -24.67 15.34
CA MET A 455 -4.52 -23.89 15.13
C MET A 455 -4.53 -22.63 15.97
N GLN A 456 -3.35 -22.02 16.19
CA GLN A 456 -3.29 -20.68 16.78
C GLN A 456 -4.06 -19.67 15.92
N ARG A 457 -4.81 -18.75 16.57
CA ARG A 457 -5.65 -17.75 15.89
C ARG A 457 -4.84 -16.81 15.03
N THR A 458 -3.66 -16.44 15.50
CA THR A 458 -2.84 -15.39 14.90
C THR A 458 -1.76 -15.99 14.00
N CYS A 459 -1.70 -15.54 12.74
CA CYS A 459 -0.66 -15.94 11.80
C CYS A 459 0.72 -15.54 12.34
N PRO A 460 1.69 -16.48 12.40
CA PRO A 460 2.95 -16.25 13.10
C PRO A 460 3.85 -15.21 12.43
N HIS A 461 3.63 -14.86 11.15
CA HIS A 461 4.42 -13.86 10.44
C HIS A 461 4.00 -12.42 10.80
N ARG A 462 2.80 -11.99 10.34
CA ARG A 462 2.30 -10.61 10.52
C ARG A 462 0.99 -10.51 11.28
N GLY A 463 0.68 -11.49 12.11
CA GLY A 463 -0.42 -11.32 13.06
C GLY A 463 -1.83 -11.38 12.47
N ALA A 464 -1.98 -11.76 11.19
CA ALA A 464 -3.30 -11.90 10.57
C ALA A 464 -4.20 -12.83 11.39
N ASP A 465 -5.44 -12.42 11.67
CA ASP A 465 -6.42 -13.29 12.32
C ASP A 465 -6.86 -14.40 11.36
N LEU A 466 -6.39 -15.62 11.57
CA LEU A 466 -6.69 -16.77 10.74
C LEU A 466 -8.16 -17.21 10.85
N ALA A 467 -8.91 -16.79 11.87
CA ALA A 467 -10.36 -17.03 11.89
C ALA A 467 -11.06 -16.31 10.74
N VAL A 468 -10.47 -15.19 10.30
CA VAL A 468 -10.96 -14.34 9.22
C VAL A 468 -10.21 -14.64 7.91
N PHE A 469 -8.89 -14.82 7.99
CA PHE A 469 -7.99 -14.88 6.85
C PHE A 469 -7.43 -16.27 6.55
N GLY A 470 -7.69 -17.28 7.37
CA GLY A 470 -7.29 -18.65 7.12
C GLY A 470 -8.21 -19.34 6.11
N GLU A 471 -7.65 -20.24 5.30
CA GLU A 471 -8.39 -21.11 4.39
C GLU A 471 -7.64 -22.42 4.22
N VAL A 472 -8.32 -23.56 4.30
CA VAL A 472 -7.72 -24.84 3.92
C VAL A 472 -7.84 -25.02 2.41
N SER A 473 -6.69 -25.12 1.74
CA SER A 473 -6.59 -25.33 0.30
C SER A 473 -5.66 -26.51 0.03
N GLY A 474 -6.23 -27.68 -0.23
CA GLY A 474 -5.49 -28.92 -0.37
C GLY A 474 -4.80 -29.33 0.94
N ASP A 475 -3.48 -29.48 0.90
CA ASP A 475 -2.65 -29.86 2.05
C ASP A 475 -2.12 -28.65 2.84
N ASP A 476 -2.58 -27.43 2.50
CA ASP A 476 -2.09 -26.19 3.08
C ASP A 476 -3.21 -25.38 3.75
N LEU A 477 -2.88 -24.72 4.87
CA LEU A 477 -3.60 -23.54 5.32
C LEU A 477 -3.00 -22.30 4.66
N VAL A 478 -3.83 -21.50 3.99
CA VAL A 478 -3.43 -20.24 3.35
C VAL A 478 -3.89 -19.05 4.19
N CYS A 479 -2.96 -18.21 4.62
CA CYS A 479 -3.25 -16.89 5.21
C CYS A 479 -3.54 -15.89 4.09
N THR A 480 -4.79 -15.79 3.67
CA THR A 480 -5.25 -14.98 2.52
C THR A 480 -4.93 -13.48 2.60
N LEU A 481 -4.74 -12.92 3.81
CA LEU A 481 -4.31 -11.52 3.97
C LEU A 481 -2.98 -11.23 3.25
N HIS A 482 -2.02 -12.15 3.38
CA HIS A 482 -0.63 -11.96 2.97
C HIS A 482 -0.13 -13.01 1.96
N GLY A 483 -0.86 -14.13 1.80
CA GLY A 483 -0.57 -15.22 0.86
C GLY A 483 0.37 -16.31 1.38
N TRP A 484 0.68 -16.36 2.69
CA TRP A 484 1.52 -17.44 3.22
C TRP A 484 0.79 -18.77 3.26
N LYS A 485 1.49 -19.84 2.93
CA LYS A 485 0.96 -21.21 2.88
C LYS A 485 1.67 -22.08 3.91
N PHE A 486 0.90 -22.69 4.80
CA PHE A 486 1.39 -23.55 5.87
C PHE A 486 0.96 -24.99 5.62
N ASP A 487 1.90 -25.92 5.60
CA ASP A 487 1.61 -27.34 5.51
C ASP A 487 0.73 -27.78 6.71
N LEU A 488 -0.44 -28.38 6.46
CA LEU A 488 -1.41 -28.74 7.52
C LEU A 488 -0.90 -29.84 8.46
N ALA A 489 0.04 -30.66 8.00
CA ALA A 489 0.59 -31.76 8.79
C ALA A 489 1.69 -31.31 9.77
N THR A 490 2.46 -30.28 9.40
CA THR A 490 3.66 -29.86 10.12
C THR A 490 3.60 -28.43 10.63
N GLY A 491 2.70 -27.60 10.08
CA GLY A 491 2.63 -26.17 10.32
C GLY A 491 3.73 -25.36 9.62
N THR A 492 4.60 -26.00 8.85
CA THR A 492 5.75 -25.33 8.21
C THR A 492 5.26 -24.39 7.11
N CYS A 493 5.71 -23.13 7.12
CA CYS A 493 5.45 -22.22 6.03
C CYS A 493 6.25 -22.62 4.80
N ARG A 494 5.58 -22.86 3.66
CA ARG A 494 6.23 -23.31 2.42
C ARG A 494 6.82 -22.18 1.58
N ASN A 495 6.38 -20.94 1.81
CA ASN A 495 6.74 -19.79 0.99
C ASN A 495 7.34 -18.61 1.76
N ALA A 496 7.72 -18.82 3.02
CA ALA A 496 8.55 -17.93 3.85
C ALA A 496 9.34 -18.78 4.88
N ASP A 497 10.60 -18.42 5.15
CA ASP A 497 11.51 -19.23 6.00
C ASP A 497 11.30 -19.04 7.51
N ASP A 498 10.38 -18.17 7.94
CA ASP A 498 10.44 -17.60 9.28
C ASP A 498 9.13 -17.67 10.06
N ARG A 499 8.66 -18.90 10.34
CA ARG A 499 7.87 -19.36 11.50
C ARG A 499 6.83 -20.42 11.13
N ALA A 500 6.76 -21.47 11.94
CA ALA A 500 5.72 -22.48 11.84
C ALA A 500 4.42 -22.02 12.51
N LEU A 501 3.29 -22.35 11.90
CA LEU A 501 1.97 -22.25 12.52
C LEU A 501 1.78 -23.43 13.47
N ARG A 502 1.40 -23.18 14.73
CA ARG A 502 0.92 -24.28 15.58
C ARG A 502 -0.43 -24.73 15.04
N ILE A 503 -0.46 -25.93 14.48
CA ILE A 503 -1.64 -26.58 13.92
C ILE A 503 -1.64 -28.06 14.29
N ARG A 504 -2.82 -28.62 14.52
CA ARG A 504 -3.04 -30.05 14.67
C ARG A 504 -4.39 -30.45 14.09
N GLN A 505 -4.44 -31.64 13.50
CA GLN A 505 -5.70 -32.23 13.07
C GLN A 505 -6.51 -32.64 14.30
N LEU A 506 -7.79 -32.28 14.34
CA LEU A 506 -8.71 -32.79 15.35
C LEU A 506 -9.12 -34.22 14.95
N GLU A 507 -9.02 -35.14 15.89
CA GLU A 507 -9.57 -36.49 15.70
C GLU A 507 -11.10 -36.40 15.58
N ALA A 508 -11.67 -37.16 14.63
CA ALA A 508 -13.08 -37.12 14.26
C ALA A 508 -14.03 -37.61 15.37
#